data_AF-A0A534Z6J4-F1
#
_entry.id   AF-A0A534Z6J4-F1
#
_cell.length_a   1.000
_cell.length_b   1.000
_cell.length_c   1.000
_cell.angle_alpha   90.00
_cell.angle_beta   90.00
_cell.angle_gamma   90.00
#
_symmetry.space_group_name_H-M   'P 1'
#
loop_
_entity.id
_entity.type
_entity.pdbx_description
1 polymer ?
#
loop_
_entity_poly.entity_id
_entity_poly.type
_entity_poly.pdbx_seq_one_letter_code
_entity_poly.pdbx_strand_id
1 'polypeptide(L)'
;MRPSKRVLVVSLAFAALVVSSVARAQDWPMYGRDLKHSFTNPGSLINAGNVGLLTPAWDFTTGDVVSASPAVVHGVVYVGSWDGFFYALDAATGAVRWTFQVDCQGSVQP
;
A
#
# COMPACT_ATOMS: atom_id res chain seq x y z
N MET A 1 40.23 -48.92 -22.59
CA MET A 1 41.28 -47.88 -22.39
C MET A 1 40.79 -46.58 -23.02
N ARG A 2 40.76 -45.45 -22.28
CA ARG A 2 40.47 -44.08 -22.77
C ARG A 2 41.75 -43.44 -23.34
N PRO A 3 41.67 -42.48 -24.29
CA PRO A 3 41.51 -41.03 -23.98
C PRO A 3 40.48 -40.34 -24.90
N SER A 4 39.56 -39.47 -24.46
CA SER A 4 39.68 -38.11 -23.89
C SER A 4 40.30 -37.07 -24.84
N LYS A 5 39.46 -36.33 -25.59
CA LYS A 5 39.74 -34.94 -26.01
C LYS A 5 38.62 -34.04 -25.47
N ARG A 6 39.02 -33.04 -24.69
CA ARG A 6 38.16 -32.04 -24.05
C ARG A 6 37.83 -30.94 -25.06
N VAL A 7 36.57 -30.53 -25.15
CA VAL A 7 36.18 -29.24 -25.73
C VAL A 7 35.45 -28.47 -24.64
N LEU A 8 36.02 -27.32 -24.30
CA LEU A 8 35.54 -26.35 -23.33
C LEU A 8 34.45 -25.52 -24.03
N VAL A 9 33.22 -25.51 -23.53
CA VAL A 9 32.22 -24.49 -23.91
C VAL A 9 31.96 -23.63 -22.69
N VAL A 10 32.17 -22.33 -22.89
CA VAL A 10 32.17 -21.24 -21.92
C VAL A 10 30.85 -20.46 -22.05
N SER A 11 30.24 -20.13 -20.91
CA SER A 11 29.26 -19.03 -20.69
C SER A 11 27.82 -19.22 -21.19
N LEU A 12 26.76 -18.64 -20.61
CA LEU A 12 26.58 -17.64 -19.54
C LEU A 12 25.48 -18.10 -18.56
N ALA A 13 25.67 -17.83 -17.27
CA ALA A 13 24.59 -17.85 -16.29
C ALA A 13 23.65 -16.66 -16.53
N PHE A 14 22.34 -16.92 -16.68
CA PHE A 14 21.32 -15.88 -16.60
C PHE A 14 20.57 -16.02 -15.28
N ALA A 15 21.25 -15.74 -14.17
CA ALA A 15 20.59 -15.49 -12.90
C ALA A 15 20.17 -14.02 -12.89
N ALA A 16 19.09 -13.69 -13.58
CA ALA A 16 18.38 -12.44 -13.33
C ALA A 16 17.67 -12.58 -11.98
N LEU A 17 18.41 -12.30 -10.91
CA LEU A 17 17.80 -12.07 -9.61
C LEU A 17 17.00 -10.77 -9.74
N VAL A 18 15.72 -10.88 -10.08
CA VAL A 18 14.78 -9.79 -9.88
C VAL A 18 14.65 -9.63 -8.37
N VAL A 19 15.54 -8.84 -7.79
CA VAL A 19 15.31 -8.31 -6.45
C VAL A 19 14.16 -7.33 -6.63
N SER A 20 12.93 -7.82 -6.52
CA SER A 20 11.80 -6.97 -6.25
C SER A 20 12.10 -6.33 -4.90
N SER A 21 12.72 -5.15 -4.92
CA SER A 21 12.70 -4.28 -3.76
C SER A 21 11.24 -3.90 -3.58
N VAL A 22 10.52 -4.71 -2.82
CA VAL A 22 9.30 -4.23 -2.18
C VAL A 22 9.84 -3.25 -1.15
N ALA A 23 10.02 -2.00 -1.57
CA ALA A 23 10.00 -0.89 -0.64
C ALA A 23 8.68 -1.10 0.11
N ARG A 24 8.77 -1.63 1.33
CA ARG A 24 7.57 -1.83 2.13
C ARG A 24 7.09 -0.42 2.40
N ALA A 25 5.99 -0.04 1.74
CA ALA A 25 5.33 1.22 2.04
C ALA A 25 5.22 1.30 3.56
N GLN A 26 5.74 2.38 4.13
CA GLN A 26 5.76 2.51 5.57
C GLN A 26 4.32 2.61 6.07
N ASP A 27 3.95 1.77 7.04
CA ASP A 27 2.60 1.75 7.56
C ASP A 27 2.24 3.08 8.25
N TRP A 28 0.95 3.42 8.17
CA TRP A 28 0.29 4.49 8.90
C TRP A 28 -0.91 3.88 9.67
N PRO A 29 -0.66 3.17 10.78
CA PRO A 29 -1.66 2.26 11.35
C PRO A 29 -2.82 2.93 12.08
N MET A 30 -2.73 4.24 12.36
CA MET A 30 -3.72 4.96 13.17
C MET A 30 -3.71 6.45 12.87
N TYR A 31 -4.71 7.17 13.40
CA TYR A 31 -4.71 8.63 13.41
C TYR A 31 -3.40 9.16 14.02
N GLY A 32 -2.74 10.09 13.33
CA GLY A 32 -1.46 10.63 13.77
C GLY A 32 -0.26 9.68 13.70
N ARG A 33 -0.40 8.53 13.01
CA ARG A 33 0.63 7.49 12.74
C ARG A 33 1.09 6.66 13.93
N ASP A 34 1.34 7.30 15.07
CA ASP A 34 1.87 6.69 16.27
C ASP A 34 1.10 7.11 17.52
N LEU A 35 1.36 6.46 18.66
CA LEU A 35 0.70 6.74 19.93
C LEU A 35 0.92 8.17 20.46
N LYS A 36 1.86 8.94 19.88
CA LYS A 36 2.09 10.35 20.24
C LYS A 36 1.33 11.30 19.33
N HIS A 37 0.64 10.78 18.32
CA HIS A 37 0.06 11.56 17.22
C HIS A 37 1.09 12.52 16.62
N SER A 38 2.26 12.00 16.23
CA SER A 38 3.32 12.87 15.71
C SER A 38 2.99 13.48 14.34
N PHE A 39 2.13 12.84 13.54
CA PHE A 39 1.83 13.23 12.15
C PHE A 39 3.08 13.34 11.26
N THR A 40 4.15 12.63 11.58
CA THR A 40 5.42 12.71 10.83
C THR A 40 5.64 11.49 9.95
N ASN A 41 6.28 11.64 8.79
CA ASN A 41 6.81 10.53 7.99
C ASN A 41 8.32 10.73 7.72
N PRO A 42 9.21 10.33 8.66
CA PRO A 42 10.65 10.52 8.52
C PRO A 42 11.27 9.81 7.31
N GLY A 43 10.62 8.75 6.81
CA GLY A 43 11.06 7.96 5.65
C GLY A 43 10.51 8.44 4.31
N SER A 44 9.92 9.64 4.26
CA SER A 44 9.31 10.16 3.02
C SER A 44 10.33 10.26 1.89
N LEU A 45 10.02 9.63 0.75
CA LEU A 45 10.75 9.81 -0.50
C LEU A 45 10.39 11.14 -1.20
N ILE A 46 9.27 11.75 -0.80
CA ILE A 46 8.80 13.04 -1.30
C ILE A 46 9.40 14.14 -0.45
N ASN A 47 9.97 15.16 -1.09
CA ASN A 47 10.62 16.32 -0.49
C ASN A 47 10.42 17.57 -1.36
N ALA A 48 10.89 18.73 -0.87
CA ALA A 48 10.72 20.01 -1.55
C ALA A 48 11.31 20.06 -2.98
N GLY A 49 12.33 19.24 -3.27
CA GLY A 49 12.97 19.19 -4.59
C GLY A 49 12.22 18.36 -5.63
N ASN A 50 11.31 17.46 -5.22
CA ASN A 50 10.60 16.56 -6.15
C ASN A 50 9.07 16.62 -6.05
N VAL A 51 8.50 17.33 -5.08
CA VAL A 51 7.04 17.43 -4.89
C VAL A 51 6.32 17.94 -6.14
N GLY A 52 6.96 18.80 -6.94
CA GLY A 52 6.40 19.30 -8.19
C GLY A 52 6.26 18.28 -9.32
N LEU A 53 6.80 17.07 -9.14
CA LEU A 53 6.69 15.96 -10.10
C LEU A 53 5.50 15.04 -9.82
N LEU A 54 4.76 15.28 -8.74
CA LEU A 54 3.63 14.43 -8.38
C LEU A 54 2.49 14.55 -9.39
N THR A 55 1.89 13.41 -9.70
CA THR A 55 0.64 13.30 -10.44
C THR A 55 -0.30 12.37 -9.66
N PRO A 56 -1.63 12.49 -9.81
CA PRO A 56 -2.57 11.56 -9.18
C PRO A 56 -2.26 10.12 -9.59
N ALA A 57 -2.10 9.23 -8.62
CA ALA A 57 -1.88 7.80 -8.88
C ALA A 57 -3.20 7.06 -9.15
N TRP A 58 -4.20 7.33 -8.31
CA TRP A 58 -5.56 6.81 -8.41
C TRP A 58 -6.50 7.65 -7.54
N ASP A 59 -7.80 7.51 -7.77
CA ASP A 59 -8.87 8.06 -6.94
C ASP A 59 -9.95 7.00 -6.66
N PHE A 60 -10.72 7.20 -5.59
CA PHE A 60 -11.87 6.37 -5.23
C PHE A 60 -12.97 7.27 -4.70
N THR A 61 -14.16 7.19 -5.29
CA THR A 61 -15.32 8.01 -4.93
C THR A 61 -16.22 7.27 -3.94
N THR A 62 -16.44 7.87 -2.77
CA THR A 62 -17.42 7.42 -1.77
C THR A 62 -18.80 8.02 -2.06
N GLY A 63 -19.84 7.51 -1.38
CA GLY A 63 -21.21 8.00 -1.55
C GLY A 63 -21.52 9.29 -0.79
N ASP A 64 -20.71 9.63 0.21
CA ASP A 64 -20.84 10.83 1.04
C ASP A 64 -19.46 11.28 1.57
N VAL A 65 -19.45 12.24 2.49
CA VAL A 65 -18.28 12.88 3.10
C VAL A 65 -17.35 11.86 3.75
N VAL A 66 -16.06 11.99 3.48
CA VAL A 66 -14.99 11.32 4.23
C VAL A 66 -14.34 12.35 5.17
N SER A 67 -14.66 12.26 6.46
CA SER A 67 -14.05 13.11 7.50
C SER A 67 -12.90 12.45 8.25
N ALA A 68 -12.70 11.14 8.05
CA ALA A 68 -11.68 10.35 8.75
C ALA A 68 -10.31 10.44 8.06
N SER A 69 -9.23 10.40 8.86
CA SER A 69 -7.90 10.12 8.31
C SER A 69 -7.77 8.61 8.02
N PRO A 70 -7.29 8.20 6.84
CA PRO A 70 -7.13 6.78 6.52
C PRO A 70 -6.01 6.14 7.36
N ALA A 71 -6.18 4.86 7.68
CA ALA A 71 -5.08 4.00 8.16
C ALA A 71 -4.54 3.16 6.99
N VAL A 72 -3.23 3.00 6.90
CA VAL A 72 -2.58 2.20 5.85
C VAL A 72 -1.69 1.14 6.51
N VAL A 73 -2.02 -0.14 6.33
CA VAL A 73 -1.24 -1.25 6.89
C VAL A 73 -1.14 -2.36 5.87
N HIS A 74 0.07 -2.87 5.64
CA HIS A 74 0.31 -4.00 4.73
C HIS A 74 -0.22 -3.76 3.30
N GLY A 75 -0.13 -2.52 2.81
CA GLY A 75 -0.58 -2.15 1.47
C GLY A 75 -2.11 -2.06 1.30
N VAL A 76 -2.85 -1.90 2.40
CA VAL A 76 -4.30 -1.69 2.39
C VAL A 76 -4.63 -0.36 3.06
N VAL A 77 -5.45 0.46 2.40
CA VAL A 77 -6.01 1.70 2.93
C VAL A 77 -7.36 1.38 3.57
N TYR A 78 -7.55 1.79 4.81
CA TYR A 78 -8.79 1.64 5.58
C TYR A 78 -9.36 3.02 5.88
N VAL A 79 -10.62 3.25 5.50
CA VAL A 79 -11.27 4.56 5.66
C VAL A 79 -12.78 4.42 5.81
N GLY A 80 -13.38 5.18 6.72
CA GLY A 80 -14.84 5.28 6.88
C GLY A 80 -15.39 6.51 6.18
N SER A 81 -16.62 6.41 5.70
CA SER A 81 -17.38 7.47 5.05
C SER A 81 -18.75 7.65 5.71
N TRP A 82 -19.32 8.84 5.55
CA TRP A 82 -20.66 9.19 6.05
C TRP A 82 -21.80 8.51 5.28
N ASP A 83 -21.49 7.83 4.17
CA ASP A 83 -22.42 6.98 3.42
C ASP A 83 -22.80 5.69 4.17
N GLY A 84 -22.27 5.50 5.38
CA GLY A 84 -22.52 4.32 6.20
C GLY A 84 -21.61 3.15 5.87
N PHE A 85 -20.50 3.35 5.16
CA PHE A 85 -19.55 2.28 4.84
C PHE A 85 -18.14 2.54 5.37
N PHE A 86 -17.48 1.44 5.70
CA PHE A 86 -16.05 1.34 5.94
C PHE A 86 -15.41 0.57 4.80
N TYR A 87 -14.40 1.16 4.18
CA TYR A 87 -13.75 0.67 2.97
C TYR A 87 -12.37 0.13 3.28
N ALA A 88 -12.01 -0.97 2.62
CA ALA A 88 -10.64 -1.42 2.48
C ALA A 88 -10.24 -1.40 1.01
N LEU A 89 -9.24 -0.59 0.68
CA LEU A 89 -8.77 -0.38 -0.69
C LEU A 89 -7.34 -0.88 -0.82
N ASP A 90 -7.00 -1.42 -1.99
CA ASP A 90 -5.62 -1.69 -2.35
C ASP A 90 -4.84 -0.37 -2.48
N ALA A 91 -3.75 -0.21 -1.74
CA ALA A 91 -3.03 1.06 -1.67
C ALA A 91 -2.33 1.44 -2.99
N ALA A 92 -2.03 0.47 -3.85
CA ALA A 92 -1.33 0.73 -5.11
C ALA A 92 -2.29 1.12 -6.23
N THR A 93 -3.53 0.62 -6.20
CA THR A 93 -4.48 0.72 -7.32
C THR A 93 -5.77 1.46 -6.98
N GLY A 94 -6.11 1.64 -5.70
CA GLY A 94 -7.40 2.18 -5.26
C GLY A 94 -8.55 1.17 -5.37
N ALA A 95 -8.29 -0.06 -5.83
CA ALA A 95 -9.32 -1.08 -6.00
C ALA A 95 -9.92 -1.51 -4.65
N VAL A 96 -11.25 -1.60 -4.59
CA VAL A 96 -11.96 -2.09 -3.41
C VAL A 96 -11.59 -3.56 -3.17
N ARG A 97 -11.02 -3.85 -2.00
CA ARG A 97 -10.81 -5.22 -1.51
C ARG A 97 -12.06 -5.75 -0.81
N TRP A 98 -12.70 -4.90 0.01
CA TRP A 98 -13.99 -5.17 0.62
C TRP A 98 -14.62 -3.87 1.14
N THR A 99 -15.91 -3.94 1.43
CA THR A 99 -16.68 -2.90 2.12
C THR A 99 -17.43 -3.52 3.30
N PHE A 100 -17.57 -2.76 4.37
CA PHE A 100 -18.38 -3.11 5.52
C PHE A 100 -19.42 -2.03 5.76
N GLN A 101 -20.70 -2.39 5.80
CA GLN A 101 -21.77 -1.46 6.13
C GLN A 101 -21.76 -1.23 7.65
N VAL A 102 -21.46 0.00 8.05
CA VAL A 102 -21.54 0.45 9.43
C VAL A 102 -22.99 0.84 9.68
N ASP A 103 -23.72 -0.04 10.34
CA ASP A 103 -25.13 0.21 10.67
C ASP A 103 -25.26 1.49 11.51
N CYS A 104 -25.93 2.50 10.96
CA CYS A 104 -26.28 3.72 11.68
C CYS A 104 -27.67 3.63 12.35
N GLN A 105 -28.37 2.50 12.21
CA GLN A 105 -29.70 2.26 12.77
C GLN A 105 -29.68 1.37 14.01
N GLY A 106 -29.38 1.99 15.15
CA GLY A 106 -30.28 2.02 16.31
C GLY A 106 -30.91 0.75 16.94
N SER A 107 -30.52 -0.48 16.63
CA SER A 107 -31.01 -1.65 17.37
C SER A 107 -29.94 -2.73 17.61
N VAL A 108 -28.97 -2.39 18.45
CA VAL A 108 -28.33 -3.42 19.27
C VAL A 108 -29.31 -3.74 20.40
N GLN A 109 -30.05 -4.85 20.29
CA GLN A 109 -30.69 -5.45 21.46
C GLN A 109 -29.61 -6.22 22.25
N PRO A 110 -29.53 -6.05 23.59
CA PRO A 110 -28.58 -6.77 24.42
C PRO A 110 -28.80 -8.29 24.44
#